data_AF-A0A2D7H8E5-F1
#
_entry.id   AF-A0A2D7H8E5-F1
#
_cell.length_a   1.000
_cell.length_b   1.000
_cell.length_c   1.000
_cell.angle_alpha   90.00
_cell.angle_beta   90.00
_cell.angle_gamma   90.00
#
_symmetry.space_group_name_H-M   'P 1'
#
loop_
_entity.id
_entity.type
_entity.pdbx_description
1 polymer ?
#
loop_
_entity_poly.entity_id
_entity_poly.type
_entity_poly.pdbx_seq_one_letter_code
_entity_poly.pdbx_strand_id
1 'polypeptide(L)'
;MRLSPDHLVSLPDGTQKARVQIVVTDDEKNEGLEVDENSVKTAKTTPVSGDVFTINVDEVATSNVTLVEGPSGGEVELNKDGTFTYTPDGDFSGKDSFLYQYDKPVELTFPHFDPSEINTEDTSVSSEDAKTASITSFQAAVGIFITALTLAIVASLESLLCAEATDKLDPQRRQTDLNRELRAQGIGNFVSGLIGGLPVTQVIVRSSTNIQSGAQSRLAAFVHGLFLIGCVVAIPFVLNLIPLASLAAILFIVGYKLAHPSKFLAIYKLGWNQFLPFLITISAILFTDLLRGIGIGLVASIFFILKSNYVKSFWMTTMEEAGRTVHRMTLAESVFFLNKGDIQAALLQIEPGAKLVIDGSDTVHIDQDVIDLFNDFETNAGFQEIEVHRIDFQKEAKSDDDPARVKRLAEAG
;
A
#
# COMPACT_ATOMS: atom_id res chain seq x y z
N MET A 1 8.72 20.35 -4.05
CA MET A 1 7.53 20.57 -3.20
C MET A 1 6.42 20.96 -4.15
N ARG A 2 5.37 20.14 -4.30
CA ARG A 2 4.35 20.29 -5.38
C ARG A 2 3.55 21.59 -5.20
N LEU A 3 3.25 22.27 -6.31
CA LEU A 3 2.38 23.44 -6.40
C LEU A 3 1.03 23.21 -5.68
N SER A 4 0.55 24.23 -4.95
CA SER A 4 -0.85 24.33 -4.55
C SER A 4 -1.73 24.65 -5.76
N PRO A 5 -2.99 24.17 -5.83
CA PRO A 5 -3.81 24.16 -7.05
C PRO A 5 -4.36 25.52 -7.51
N ASP A 6 -4.06 26.63 -6.81
CA ASP A 6 -4.77 27.90 -6.98
C ASP A 6 -4.29 28.79 -8.14
N HIS A 7 -3.32 28.34 -8.95
CA HIS A 7 -2.72 29.17 -10.02
C HIS A 7 -2.77 28.59 -11.43
N LEU A 8 -3.36 27.40 -11.63
CA LEU A 8 -3.50 26.77 -12.94
C LEU A 8 -4.98 26.59 -13.28
N VAL A 9 -5.48 27.34 -14.26
CA VAL A 9 -6.83 27.16 -14.80
C VAL A 9 -6.71 26.56 -16.19
N SER A 10 -7.14 25.30 -16.34
CA SER A 10 -7.27 24.66 -17.65
C SER A 10 -8.56 25.13 -18.31
N LEU A 11 -8.45 25.59 -19.56
CA LEU A 11 -9.59 26.04 -20.35
C LEU A 11 -10.10 24.93 -21.28
N PRO A 12 -11.40 24.94 -21.66
CA PRO A 12 -12.00 23.91 -22.52
C PRO A 12 -11.43 23.83 -23.94
N ASP A 13 -10.63 24.82 -24.33
CA ASP A 13 -10.02 24.97 -25.66
C ASP A 13 -8.63 24.32 -25.79
N GLY A 14 -8.13 23.67 -24.73
CA GLY A 14 -6.81 23.04 -24.70
C GLY A 14 -5.68 23.96 -24.26
N THR A 15 -5.97 25.18 -23.83
CA THR A 15 -4.97 26.12 -23.29
C THR A 15 -4.97 26.15 -21.75
N GLN A 16 -3.87 26.61 -21.17
CA GLN A 16 -3.69 26.82 -19.73
C GLN A 16 -3.28 28.26 -19.44
N LYS A 17 -3.66 28.77 -18.27
CA LYS A 17 -3.23 30.08 -17.76
C LYS A 17 -2.35 29.92 -16.53
N ALA A 18 -1.28 30.70 -16.48
CA ALA A 18 -0.34 30.76 -15.36
C ALA A 18 0.13 32.20 -15.11
N ARG A 19 0.60 32.46 -13.88
CA ARG A 19 1.04 33.78 -13.42
C ARG A 19 2.53 33.76 -13.13
N VAL A 20 3.26 34.78 -13.60
CA VAL A 20 4.64 35.05 -13.17
C VAL A 20 4.60 36.12 -12.07
N GLN A 21 5.28 35.87 -10.95
CA GLN A 21 5.46 36.88 -9.91
C GLN A 21 6.79 37.61 -10.08
N ILE A 22 6.76 38.93 -9.91
CA ILE A 22 7.92 39.79 -10.01
C ILE A 22 8.09 40.52 -8.67
N VAL A 23 9.33 40.62 -8.20
CA VAL A 23 9.66 41.36 -6.98
C VAL A 23 10.67 42.45 -7.35
N VAL A 24 10.24 43.70 -7.20
CA VAL A 24 11.06 44.89 -7.46
C VAL A 24 11.60 45.43 -6.14
N THR A 25 12.92 45.53 -6.02
CA THR A 25 13.60 46.00 -4.80
C THR A 25 14.23 47.38 -4.98
N ASP A 26 14.30 48.14 -3.88
CA ASP A 26 14.98 49.44 -3.84
C ASP A 26 16.52 49.31 -3.76
N ASP A 27 17.04 48.10 -3.51
CA ASP A 27 18.47 47.80 -3.49
C ASP A 27 18.96 47.36 -4.88
N GLU A 28 19.94 48.08 -5.45
CA GLU A 28 20.58 47.77 -6.73
C GLU A 28 21.30 46.41 -6.72
N LYS A 29 21.66 45.88 -5.55
CA LYS A 29 22.33 44.58 -5.43
C LYS A 29 21.38 43.40 -5.27
N ASN A 30 20.08 43.64 -5.12
CA ASN A 30 19.05 42.62 -4.86
C ASN A 30 19.38 41.73 -3.64
N GLU A 31 20.08 42.22 -2.62
CA GLU A 31 20.49 41.42 -1.46
C GLU A 31 19.39 41.38 -0.37
N GLY A 32 19.04 40.19 0.13
CA GLY A 32 18.34 40.04 1.41
C GLY A 32 16.85 39.68 1.40
N LEU A 33 16.24 39.41 0.25
CA LEU A 33 14.93 38.74 0.19
C LEU A 33 15.11 37.33 -0.38
N GLU A 34 14.52 36.30 0.21
CA GLU A 34 14.31 35.01 -0.47
C GLU A 34 13.15 35.17 -1.47
N VAL A 35 13.23 34.53 -2.64
CA VAL A 35 12.10 34.47 -3.59
C VAL A 35 11.66 33.03 -3.70
N ASP A 36 10.35 32.84 -3.83
CA ASP A 36 9.79 31.55 -4.20
C ASP A 36 10.37 31.13 -5.57
N GLU A 37 10.47 29.82 -5.81
CA GLU A 37 11.07 29.23 -7.03
C GLU A 37 10.46 29.76 -8.34
N ASN A 38 9.26 30.36 -8.28
CA ASN A 38 8.45 30.82 -9.41
C ASN A 38 8.40 32.35 -9.56
N SER A 39 9.46 33.06 -9.18
CA SER A 39 9.46 34.52 -9.22
C SER A 39 10.79 35.13 -9.66
N VAL A 40 10.69 36.29 -10.31
CA VAL A 40 11.84 37.03 -10.85
C VAL A 40 12.09 38.27 -9.99
N LYS A 41 13.37 38.53 -9.70
CA LYS A 41 13.81 39.71 -8.95
C LYS A 41 14.49 40.72 -9.84
N THR A 42 14.22 41.99 -9.59
CA THR A 42 14.96 43.10 -10.21
C THR A 42 15.03 44.31 -9.30
N ALA A 43 16.00 45.18 -9.55
CA ALA A 43 16.08 46.48 -8.91
C ALA A 43 15.14 47.48 -9.60
N LYS A 44 14.73 48.50 -8.87
CA LYS A 44 13.95 49.62 -9.40
C LYS A 44 14.61 50.20 -10.66
N THR A 45 13.80 50.55 -11.66
CA THR A 45 14.22 51.05 -12.99
C THR A 45 15.11 50.11 -13.82
N THR A 46 15.39 48.90 -13.35
CA THR A 46 16.24 47.93 -14.05
C THR A 46 15.37 46.89 -14.75
N PRO A 47 15.42 46.80 -16.09
CA PRO A 47 14.73 45.74 -16.81
C PRO A 47 15.28 44.36 -16.44
N VAL A 48 14.40 43.37 -16.37
CA VAL A 48 14.77 41.97 -16.15
C VAL A 48 14.12 41.08 -17.19
N SER A 49 14.91 40.15 -17.72
CA SER A 49 14.43 39.15 -18.67
C SER A 49 14.33 37.79 -18.00
N GLY A 50 13.36 37.00 -18.43
CA GLY A 50 13.13 35.64 -17.95
C GLY A 50 12.40 34.80 -18.98
N ASP A 51 12.19 33.53 -18.66
CA ASP A 51 11.44 32.59 -19.49
C ASP A 51 10.33 31.97 -18.63
N VAL A 52 9.07 32.17 -19.05
CA VAL A 52 7.89 31.74 -18.29
C VAL A 52 7.81 30.23 -18.11
N PHE A 53 8.41 29.44 -18.99
CA PHE A 53 8.44 27.99 -18.87
C PHE A 53 9.43 27.56 -17.81
N THR A 54 10.64 28.10 -17.81
CA THR A 54 11.64 27.78 -16.76
C THR A 54 11.23 28.18 -15.35
N ILE A 55 10.34 29.17 -15.22
CA ILE A 55 9.88 29.70 -13.92
C ILE A 55 8.69 28.91 -13.36
N ASN A 56 7.83 28.35 -14.23
CA ASN A 56 6.55 27.79 -13.79
C ASN A 56 6.30 26.33 -14.19
N VAL A 57 7.07 25.79 -15.13
CA VAL A 57 6.79 24.50 -15.76
C VAL A 57 8.10 23.73 -15.97
N ASP A 58 8.26 22.59 -15.30
CA ASP A 58 9.41 21.67 -15.50
C ASP A 58 9.35 20.95 -16.87
N GLU A 59 8.84 21.60 -17.93
CA GLU A 59 8.68 21.04 -19.27
C GLU A 59 8.99 22.08 -20.35
N VAL A 60 9.67 21.65 -21.41
CA VAL A 60 9.88 22.47 -22.62
C VAL A 60 8.58 22.47 -23.43
N ALA A 61 7.70 23.44 -23.14
CA ALA A 61 6.49 23.64 -23.94
C ALA A 61 6.85 24.33 -25.26
N THR A 62 6.42 23.74 -26.38
CA THR A 62 6.55 24.36 -27.70
C THR A 62 5.26 25.08 -28.08
N SER A 63 5.43 26.36 -28.37
CA SER A 63 4.78 27.09 -29.47
C SER A 63 3.36 27.62 -29.25
N ASN A 64 3.21 28.60 -28.34
CA ASN A 64 2.54 29.90 -28.54
C ASN A 64 2.12 30.47 -27.18
N VAL A 65 2.88 31.42 -26.66
CA VAL A 65 2.49 32.18 -25.47
C VAL A 65 1.78 33.47 -25.87
N THR A 66 0.72 33.81 -25.14
CA THR A 66 0.02 35.09 -25.27
C THR A 66 -0.16 35.77 -23.92
N LEU A 67 0.09 37.08 -23.89
CA LEU A 67 -0.16 37.89 -22.70
C LEU A 67 -1.68 38.10 -22.55
N VAL A 68 -2.20 37.79 -21.37
CA VAL A 68 -3.62 37.92 -21.04
C VAL A 68 -3.88 39.18 -20.24
N GLU A 69 -3.02 39.44 -19.25
CA GLU A 69 -3.10 40.60 -18.36
C GLU A 69 -1.68 41.07 -18.01
N GLY A 70 -1.40 42.36 -18.20
CA GLY A 70 -0.09 42.95 -17.91
C GLY A 70 0.13 43.25 -16.42
N PRO A 71 1.36 43.62 -16.04
CA PRO A 71 1.69 44.07 -14.69
C PRO A 71 1.03 45.42 -14.36
N SER A 72 0.97 45.74 -13.08
CA SER A 72 0.36 46.99 -12.58
C SER A 72 1.37 48.06 -12.17
N GLY A 73 2.63 47.67 -11.97
CA GLY A 73 3.75 48.52 -11.54
C GLY A 73 4.92 48.53 -12.53
N GLY A 74 4.68 48.12 -13.76
CA GLY A 74 5.65 48.14 -14.85
C GLY A 74 5.07 47.58 -16.16
N GLU A 75 5.90 47.51 -17.18
CA GLU A 75 5.54 47.02 -18.51
C GLU A 75 6.20 45.67 -18.79
N VAL A 76 5.50 44.76 -19.48
CA VAL A 76 6.04 43.46 -19.90
C VAL A 76 5.92 43.28 -21.41
N GLU A 77 7.04 42.95 -22.04
CA GLU A 77 7.09 42.48 -23.41
C GLU A 77 7.27 40.96 -23.40
N LEU A 78 6.23 40.22 -23.79
CA LEU A 78 6.22 38.75 -23.81
C LEU A 78 6.28 38.25 -25.25
N ASN A 79 7.33 37.50 -25.57
CA ASN A 79 7.53 36.87 -26.87
C ASN A 79 6.76 35.55 -26.94
N LYS A 80 6.44 35.13 -28.18
CA LYS A 80 5.69 33.89 -28.44
C LYS A 80 6.43 32.62 -28.01
N ASP A 81 7.75 32.69 -27.90
CA ASP A 81 8.63 31.61 -27.46
C ASP A 81 8.68 31.45 -25.93
N GLY A 82 7.99 32.31 -25.18
CA GLY A 82 7.94 32.28 -23.71
C GLY A 82 8.98 33.17 -23.02
N THR A 83 9.91 33.76 -23.78
CA THR A 83 10.82 34.77 -23.23
C THR A 83 10.10 36.08 -22.98
N PHE A 84 10.40 36.77 -21.88
CA PHE A 84 9.84 38.08 -21.60
C PHE A 84 10.88 39.05 -21.06
N THR A 85 10.60 40.34 -21.19
CA THR A 85 11.31 41.41 -20.51
C THR A 85 10.32 42.26 -19.74
N TYR A 86 10.55 42.42 -18.44
CA TYR A 86 9.79 43.29 -17.56
C TYR A 86 10.60 44.53 -17.20
N THR A 87 9.98 45.71 -17.33
CA THR A 87 10.56 47.00 -16.96
C THR A 87 9.70 47.64 -15.87
N PRO A 88 10.20 47.78 -14.63
CA PRO A 88 9.46 48.46 -13.56
C PRO A 88 9.20 49.93 -13.91
N ASP A 89 8.05 50.45 -13.49
CA ASP A 89 7.80 51.88 -13.53
C ASP A 89 8.81 52.63 -12.66
N GLY A 90 9.12 53.87 -13.08
CA GLY A 90 10.21 54.67 -12.51
C GLY A 90 10.21 54.79 -10.99
N ASP A 91 9.03 54.69 -10.35
CA ASP A 91 8.88 54.78 -8.90
C ASP A 91 8.44 53.52 -8.16
N PHE A 92 8.23 52.40 -8.87
CA PHE A 92 7.63 51.20 -8.28
C PHE A 92 8.62 50.33 -7.50
N SER A 93 8.24 49.94 -6.28
CA SER A 93 8.88 48.86 -5.51
C SER A 93 7.81 48.01 -4.83
N GLY A 94 8.05 46.70 -4.74
CA GLY A 94 7.05 45.74 -4.25
C GLY A 94 6.84 44.54 -5.18
N LYS A 95 5.75 43.81 -4.94
CA LYS A 95 5.37 42.63 -5.75
C LYS A 95 4.47 43.06 -6.90
N ASP A 96 4.76 42.54 -8.09
CA ASP A 96 3.92 42.67 -9.28
C ASP A 96 3.73 41.31 -9.94
N SER A 97 2.86 41.22 -10.94
CA SER A 97 2.66 39.98 -11.68
C SER A 97 1.92 40.21 -12.99
N PHE A 98 2.16 39.32 -13.96
CA PHE A 98 1.39 39.27 -15.20
C PHE A 98 0.84 37.87 -15.44
N LEU A 99 -0.26 37.79 -16.18
CA LEU A 99 -0.95 36.55 -16.52
C LEU A 99 -0.73 36.23 -17.99
N TYR A 100 -0.29 34.99 -18.28
CA TYR A 100 -0.10 34.50 -19.64
C TYR A 100 -0.90 33.23 -19.89
N GLN A 101 -1.20 32.98 -21.17
CA GLN A 101 -1.86 31.78 -21.67
C GLN A 101 -0.93 31.04 -22.62
N TYR A 102 -0.86 29.71 -22.49
CA TYR A 102 -0.06 28.82 -23.31
C TYR A 102 -0.86 27.58 -23.70
N ASP A 103 -0.49 26.97 -24.82
CA ASP A 103 -1.09 25.71 -25.26
C ASP A 103 -0.60 24.56 -24.37
N LYS A 104 -1.51 23.72 -23.88
CA LYS A 104 -1.13 22.52 -23.13
C LYS A 104 -0.31 21.62 -24.07
N PRO A 105 0.84 21.06 -23.66
CA PRO A 105 1.52 20.07 -24.48
C PRO A 105 0.54 18.95 -24.81
N VAL A 106 0.41 18.66 -26.10
CA VAL A 106 -0.46 17.61 -26.62
C VAL A 106 -0.06 16.31 -25.93
N GLU A 107 -0.92 15.76 -25.08
CA GLU A 107 -0.79 14.37 -24.65
C GLU A 107 -0.83 13.54 -25.93
N LEU A 108 0.31 12.92 -26.27
CA LEU A 108 0.47 12.10 -27.47
C LEU A 108 -0.62 11.03 -27.49
N THR A 109 -1.67 11.29 -28.26
CA THR A 109 -2.62 10.27 -28.65
C THR A 109 -1.99 9.60 -29.87
N PHE A 110 -1.57 8.33 -29.74
CA PHE A 110 -0.87 7.62 -30.81
C PHE A 110 -1.69 7.64 -32.12
N PRO A 111 -1.17 8.22 -33.22
CA PRO A 111 -1.82 8.11 -34.52
C PRO A 111 -1.64 6.69 -35.07
N HIS A 112 -2.65 6.23 -35.80
CA HIS A 112 -2.59 4.98 -36.56
C HIS A 112 -1.40 5.03 -37.54
N PHE A 113 -0.47 4.09 -37.39
CA PHE A 113 0.73 3.98 -38.22
C PHE A 113 0.34 3.60 -39.66
N ASP A 114 0.53 4.51 -40.61
CA ASP A 114 0.47 4.22 -42.04
C ASP A 114 1.90 3.89 -42.53
N PRO A 115 2.21 2.64 -42.95
CA PRO A 115 3.56 2.23 -43.31
C PRO A 115 4.14 2.90 -44.57
N SER A 116 3.40 3.77 -45.27
CA SER A 116 3.83 4.37 -46.54
C SER A 116 4.62 5.69 -46.45
N GLU A 117 4.81 6.30 -45.28
CA GLU A 117 5.51 7.59 -45.13
C GLU A 117 6.96 7.49 -44.63
N ILE A 118 7.63 6.34 -44.75
CA ILE A 118 9.06 6.24 -44.40
C ILE A 118 9.90 6.79 -45.57
N ASN A 119 10.32 8.06 -45.48
CA ASN A 119 11.39 8.61 -46.30
C ASN A 119 12.74 8.44 -45.57
N THR A 120 13.67 7.71 -46.16
CA THR A 120 14.91 7.21 -45.52
C THR A 120 16.10 8.18 -45.60
N GLU A 121 15.87 9.49 -45.54
CA GLU A 121 16.93 10.50 -45.64
C GLU A 121 16.73 11.62 -44.62
N ASP A 122 16.95 11.33 -43.33
CA ASP A 122 17.47 12.34 -42.40
C ASP A 122 18.13 11.65 -41.18
N THR A 123 19.42 11.31 -41.34
CA THR A 123 20.28 10.85 -40.25
C THR A 123 21.07 12.02 -39.68
N SER A 124 20.44 12.81 -38.82
CA SER A 124 21.17 13.62 -37.83
C SER A 124 20.30 13.91 -36.62
N VAL A 125 20.23 12.93 -35.71
CA VAL A 125 19.71 13.16 -34.35
C VAL A 125 20.84 13.79 -33.54
N SER A 126 20.62 15.04 -33.08
CA SER A 126 21.47 15.70 -32.11
C SER A 126 21.54 14.87 -30.83
N SER A 127 22.73 14.77 -30.23
CA SER A 127 22.99 13.96 -29.02
C SER A 127 22.27 14.46 -27.76
N GLU A 128 21.58 15.60 -27.81
CA GLU A 128 20.68 16.10 -26.77
C GLU A 128 19.25 15.57 -26.90
N ASP A 129 18.72 15.42 -28.11
CA ASP A 129 17.40 14.79 -28.35
C ASP A 129 17.41 13.30 -27.98
N ALA A 130 18.57 12.65 -28.11
CA ALA A 130 18.77 11.28 -27.65
C ALA A 130 18.72 11.15 -26.12
N LYS A 131 19.00 12.21 -25.35
CA LYS A 131 18.97 12.14 -23.88
C LYS A 131 17.56 12.35 -23.33
N THR A 132 16.78 13.25 -23.91
CA THR A 132 15.38 13.47 -23.53
C THR A 132 14.45 12.38 -24.08
N ALA A 133 14.78 11.79 -25.24
CA ALA A 133 14.17 10.53 -25.70
C ALA A 133 14.65 9.28 -24.91
N SER A 134 15.66 9.43 -24.04
CA SER A 134 16.20 8.37 -23.17
C SER A 134 15.85 8.49 -21.70
N ILE A 135 14.77 9.21 -21.34
CA ILE A 135 13.96 8.73 -20.22
C ILE A 135 13.30 7.46 -20.74
N THR A 136 14.08 6.37 -20.67
CA THR A 136 13.85 5.13 -21.39
C THR A 136 12.39 4.73 -21.29
N SER A 137 11.76 4.44 -22.44
CA SER A 137 10.52 3.67 -22.52
C SER A 137 10.53 2.48 -21.55
N PHE A 138 11.72 1.92 -21.27
CA PHE A 138 11.97 0.96 -20.22
C PHE A 138 11.64 1.43 -18.80
N GLN A 139 12.12 2.58 -18.32
CA GLN A 139 11.81 3.06 -16.96
C GLN A 139 10.32 3.42 -16.79
N ALA A 140 9.71 4.03 -17.81
CA ALA A 140 8.27 4.26 -17.82
C ALA A 140 7.48 2.95 -17.84
N ALA A 141 7.88 1.98 -18.69
CA ALA A 141 7.30 0.64 -18.72
C ALA A 141 7.45 -0.06 -17.37
N VAL A 142 8.62 -0.01 -16.75
CA VAL A 142 8.86 -0.57 -15.40
C VAL A 142 7.93 0.07 -14.38
N GLY A 143 7.73 1.39 -14.41
CA GLY A 143 6.76 2.08 -13.55
C GLY A 143 5.31 1.61 -13.75
N ILE A 144 4.90 1.42 -15.01
CA ILE A 144 3.58 0.87 -15.37
C ILE A 144 3.45 -0.57 -14.86
N PHE A 145 4.46 -1.41 -15.05
CA PHE A 145 4.45 -2.80 -14.57
C PHE A 145 4.39 -2.88 -13.05
N ILE A 146 5.13 -2.03 -12.33
CA ILE A 146 5.07 -1.97 -10.86
C ILE A 146 3.67 -1.55 -10.40
N THR A 147 3.09 -0.52 -11.02
CA THR A 147 1.73 -0.05 -10.71
C THR A 147 0.68 -1.12 -11.02
N ALA A 148 0.77 -1.73 -12.20
CA ALA A 148 -0.13 -2.81 -12.63
C ALA A 148 -0.03 -4.03 -11.72
N LEU A 149 1.18 -4.45 -11.33
CA LEU A 149 1.38 -5.54 -10.37
C LEU A 149 0.79 -5.20 -9.00
N THR A 150 1.00 -3.96 -8.53
CA THR A 150 0.44 -3.49 -7.26
C THR A 150 -1.08 -3.53 -7.29
N LEU A 151 -1.70 -2.98 -8.33
CA LEU A 151 -3.15 -3.01 -8.52
C LEU A 151 -3.67 -4.44 -8.66
N ALA A 152 -2.97 -5.32 -9.38
CA ALA A 152 -3.37 -6.71 -9.52
C ALA A 152 -3.38 -7.43 -8.17
N ILE A 153 -2.35 -7.25 -7.33
CA ILE A 153 -2.28 -7.84 -5.99
C ILE A 153 -3.39 -7.28 -5.10
N VAL A 154 -3.53 -5.96 -5.03
CA VAL A 154 -4.54 -5.30 -4.19
C VAL A 154 -5.95 -5.69 -4.61
N ALA A 155 -6.25 -5.62 -5.91
CA ALA A 155 -7.55 -5.98 -6.45
C ALA A 155 -7.86 -7.46 -6.22
N SER A 156 -6.87 -8.35 -6.35
CA SER A 156 -7.03 -9.79 -6.10
C SER A 156 -7.35 -10.06 -4.63
N LEU A 157 -6.60 -9.45 -3.71
CA LEU A 157 -6.87 -9.57 -2.27
C LEU A 157 -8.26 -9.04 -1.92
N GLU A 158 -8.62 -7.88 -2.45
CA GLU A 158 -9.92 -7.25 -2.21
C GLU A 158 -11.07 -8.11 -2.76
N SER A 159 -10.94 -8.64 -3.98
CA SER A 159 -11.95 -9.52 -4.56
C SER A 159 -12.11 -10.81 -3.76
N LEU A 160 -11.02 -11.46 -3.34
CA LEU A 160 -11.08 -12.68 -2.53
C LEU A 160 -11.72 -12.46 -1.16
N LEU A 161 -11.35 -11.38 -0.47
CA LEU A 161 -11.95 -11.01 0.82
C LEU A 161 -13.43 -10.65 0.66
N CYS A 162 -13.80 -9.99 -0.44
CA CYS A 162 -15.18 -9.69 -0.78
C CYS A 162 -15.98 -10.95 -1.11
N ALA A 163 -15.42 -11.90 -1.84
CA ALA A 163 -16.04 -13.18 -2.15
C ALA A 163 -16.33 -13.97 -0.87
N GLU A 164 -15.35 -14.11 0.02
CA GLU A 164 -15.53 -14.80 1.30
C GLU A 164 -16.58 -14.11 2.20
N ALA A 165 -16.55 -12.77 2.26
CA ALA A 165 -17.54 -12.01 3.01
C ALA A 165 -18.95 -12.13 2.41
N THR A 166 -19.05 -12.20 1.08
CA THR A 166 -20.31 -12.38 0.34
C THR A 166 -20.89 -13.79 0.59
N ASP A 167 -20.06 -14.83 0.54
CA ASP A 167 -20.44 -16.22 0.83
C ASP A 167 -20.98 -16.38 2.26
N LYS A 168 -20.40 -15.66 3.24
CA LYS A 168 -20.89 -15.62 4.63
C LYS A 168 -22.28 -15.00 4.77
N LEU A 169 -22.63 -14.07 3.88
CA LEU A 169 -23.93 -13.40 3.84
C LEU A 169 -24.96 -14.13 2.97
N ASP A 170 -24.55 -15.07 2.12
CA ASP A 170 -25.45 -15.79 1.23
C ASP A 170 -26.42 -16.69 2.03
N PRO A 171 -27.75 -16.44 1.96
CA PRO A 171 -28.75 -17.28 2.61
C PRO A 171 -28.70 -18.75 2.16
N GLN A 172 -28.24 -19.00 0.94
CA GLN A 172 -28.10 -20.35 0.37
C GLN A 172 -26.78 -21.02 0.71
N ARG A 173 -25.87 -20.33 1.44
CA ARG A 173 -24.56 -20.85 1.87
C ARG A 173 -23.73 -21.44 0.71
N ARG A 174 -23.84 -20.87 -0.48
CA ARG A 174 -23.03 -21.26 -1.62
C ARG A 174 -21.58 -20.81 -1.37
N GLN A 175 -20.64 -21.53 -1.97
CA GLN A 175 -19.22 -21.23 -1.88
C GLN A 175 -18.69 -20.83 -3.25
N THR A 176 -17.88 -19.79 -3.25
CA THR A 176 -17.23 -19.26 -4.45
C THR A 176 -15.91 -19.97 -4.66
N ASP A 177 -15.66 -20.45 -5.89
CA ASP A 177 -14.34 -20.92 -6.29
C ASP A 177 -13.42 -19.71 -6.49
N LEU A 178 -12.48 -19.53 -5.55
CA LEU A 178 -11.54 -18.41 -5.52
C LEU A 178 -10.63 -18.36 -6.76
N ASN A 179 -10.24 -19.50 -7.32
CA ASN A 179 -9.43 -19.53 -8.54
C ASN A 179 -10.24 -19.03 -9.73
N ARG A 180 -11.53 -19.38 -9.79
CA ARG A 180 -12.44 -18.90 -10.81
C ARG A 180 -12.69 -17.40 -10.68
N GLU A 181 -12.81 -16.89 -9.46
CA GLU A 181 -12.96 -15.45 -9.21
C GLU A 181 -11.74 -14.67 -9.71
N LEU A 182 -10.52 -15.09 -9.36
CA LEU A 182 -9.29 -14.43 -9.83
C LEU A 182 -9.17 -14.44 -11.37
N ARG A 183 -9.53 -15.56 -12.02
CA ARG A 183 -9.55 -15.63 -13.50
C ARG A 183 -10.59 -14.68 -14.08
N ALA A 184 -11.79 -14.62 -13.51
CA ALA A 184 -12.85 -13.73 -13.97
C ALA A 184 -12.46 -12.26 -13.81
N GLN A 185 -11.88 -11.90 -12.67
CA GLN A 185 -11.37 -10.55 -12.40
C GLN A 185 -10.23 -10.18 -13.36
N GLY A 186 -9.29 -11.09 -13.62
CA GLY A 186 -8.20 -10.87 -14.57
C GLY A 186 -8.71 -10.61 -15.99
N ILE A 187 -9.64 -11.45 -16.48
CA ILE A 187 -10.29 -11.26 -17.78
C ILE A 187 -11.08 -9.94 -17.80
N GLY A 188 -11.83 -9.64 -16.74
CA GLY A 188 -12.61 -8.40 -16.63
C GLY A 188 -11.73 -7.15 -16.69
N ASN A 189 -10.61 -7.16 -15.98
CA ASN A 189 -9.64 -6.05 -16.01
C ASN A 189 -8.90 -5.93 -17.34
N PHE A 190 -8.58 -7.06 -17.98
CA PHE A 190 -8.01 -7.06 -19.32
C PHE A 190 -8.96 -6.40 -20.33
N VAL A 191 -10.24 -6.81 -20.33
CA VAL A 191 -11.27 -6.21 -21.18
C VAL A 191 -11.49 -4.73 -20.83
N SER A 192 -11.54 -4.39 -19.54
CA SER A 192 -11.66 -3.00 -19.07
C SER A 192 -10.53 -2.13 -19.64
N GLY A 193 -9.28 -2.58 -19.55
CA GLY A 193 -8.13 -1.86 -20.10
C GLY A 193 -8.21 -1.66 -21.61
N LEU A 194 -8.68 -2.66 -22.37
CA LEU A 194 -8.83 -2.55 -23.84
C LEU A 194 -9.84 -1.47 -24.27
N ILE A 195 -10.85 -1.20 -23.45
CA ILE A 195 -11.87 -0.18 -23.73
C ILE A 195 -11.59 1.16 -23.05
N GLY A 196 -10.38 1.36 -22.50
CA GLY A 196 -9.99 2.58 -21.79
C GLY A 196 -10.60 2.72 -20.39
N GLY A 197 -11.08 1.62 -19.81
CA GLY A 197 -11.67 1.55 -18.48
C GLY A 197 -10.64 1.50 -17.36
N LEU A 198 -11.07 1.88 -16.15
CA LEU A 198 -10.27 1.76 -14.94
C LEU A 198 -10.25 0.30 -14.43
N PRO A 199 -9.25 -0.07 -13.61
CA PRO A 199 -9.24 -1.35 -12.92
C PRO A 199 -10.51 -1.54 -12.08
N VAL A 200 -11.13 -2.70 -12.20
CA VAL A 200 -12.39 -3.07 -11.56
C VAL A 200 -12.14 -4.16 -10.53
N THR A 201 -12.78 -4.01 -9.38
CA THR A 201 -12.75 -4.99 -8.28
C THR A 201 -14.17 -5.31 -7.82
N GLN A 202 -14.31 -6.32 -6.96
CA GLN A 202 -15.58 -6.59 -6.31
C GLN A 202 -15.89 -5.48 -5.27
N VAL A 203 -17.14 -5.32 -4.84
CA VAL A 203 -17.47 -4.35 -3.78
C VAL A 203 -18.47 -4.96 -2.82
N ILE A 204 -18.05 -5.20 -1.57
CA ILE A 204 -18.89 -5.84 -0.54
C ILE A 204 -20.19 -5.09 -0.25
N VAL A 205 -20.17 -3.75 -0.28
CA VAL A 205 -21.37 -2.93 0.02
C VAL A 205 -22.45 -3.13 -1.05
N ARG A 206 -22.07 -3.19 -2.34
CA ARG A 206 -23.02 -3.44 -3.44
C ARG A 206 -23.51 -4.89 -3.40
N SER A 207 -22.59 -5.85 -3.22
CA SER A 207 -22.94 -7.28 -3.14
C SER A 207 -23.90 -7.55 -1.98
N SER A 208 -23.62 -7.04 -0.79
CA SER A 208 -24.49 -7.23 0.39
C SER A 208 -25.88 -6.60 0.21
N THR A 209 -25.97 -5.41 -0.38
CA THR A 209 -27.25 -4.77 -0.70
C THR A 209 -28.05 -5.60 -1.73
N ASN A 210 -27.36 -6.15 -2.73
CA ASN A 210 -27.97 -7.00 -3.75
C ASN A 210 -28.55 -8.29 -3.13
N ILE A 211 -27.80 -8.94 -2.22
CA ILE A 211 -28.26 -10.12 -1.48
C ILE A 211 -29.46 -9.78 -0.57
N GLN A 212 -29.39 -8.67 0.16
CA GLN A 212 -30.49 -8.20 1.02
C GLN A 212 -31.75 -7.87 0.22
N SER A 213 -31.60 -7.47 -1.05
CA SER A 213 -32.71 -7.25 -1.99
C SER A 213 -33.26 -8.55 -2.59
N GLY A 214 -32.76 -9.73 -2.15
CA GLY A 214 -33.22 -11.04 -2.60
C GLY A 214 -32.62 -11.49 -3.94
N ALA A 215 -31.58 -10.82 -4.46
CA ALA A 215 -30.94 -11.26 -5.69
C ALA A 215 -30.18 -12.58 -5.49
N GLN A 216 -30.47 -13.57 -6.34
CA GLN A 216 -29.89 -14.92 -6.22
C GLN A 216 -29.01 -15.32 -7.41
N SER A 217 -28.95 -14.51 -8.48
CA SER A 217 -28.27 -14.86 -9.73
C SER A 217 -27.38 -13.73 -10.25
N ARG A 218 -26.45 -14.11 -11.15
CA ARG A 218 -25.54 -13.17 -11.84
C ARG A 218 -26.28 -12.18 -12.74
N LEU A 219 -27.52 -12.49 -13.13
CA LEU A 219 -28.35 -11.61 -13.96
C LEU A 219 -28.63 -10.27 -13.27
N ALA A 220 -28.73 -10.24 -11.94
CA ALA A 220 -28.91 -9.00 -11.20
C ALA A 220 -27.73 -8.02 -11.42
N ALA A 221 -26.49 -8.52 -11.41
CA ALA A 221 -25.31 -7.71 -11.68
C ALA A 221 -25.28 -7.21 -13.13
N PHE A 222 -25.65 -8.07 -14.08
CA PHE A 222 -25.72 -7.69 -15.50
C PHE A 222 -26.76 -6.60 -15.76
N VAL A 223 -27.97 -6.77 -15.21
CA VAL A 223 -29.07 -5.79 -15.32
C VAL A 223 -28.68 -4.47 -14.66
N HIS A 224 -28.01 -4.51 -13.49
CA HIS A 224 -27.50 -3.30 -12.86
C HIS A 224 -26.49 -2.56 -13.73
N GLY A 225 -25.57 -3.28 -14.40
CA GLY A 225 -24.64 -2.70 -15.37
C GLY A 225 -25.35 -2.05 -16.56
N LEU A 226 -26.40 -2.68 -17.09
CA LEU A 226 -27.20 -2.11 -18.18
C LEU A 226 -27.93 -0.83 -17.74
N PHE A 227 -28.46 -0.79 -16.52
CA PHE A 227 -29.05 0.43 -15.96
C PHE A 227 -28.02 1.54 -15.81
N LEU A 228 -26.79 1.24 -15.36
CA LEU A 228 -25.72 2.24 -15.26
C LEU A 228 -25.37 2.83 -16.62
N ILE A 229 -25.21 2.01 -17.66
CA ILE A 229 -24.97 2.49 -19.04
C ILE A 229 -26.15 3.37 -19.49
N GLY A 230 -27.38 2.92 -19.26
CA GLY A 230 -28.59 3.68 -19.59
C GLY A 230 -28.62 5.05 -18.90
N CYS A 231 -28.28 5.12 -17.61
CA CYS A 231 -28.22 6.39 -16.88
C CYS A 231 -27.13 7.33 -17.42
N VAL A 232 -25.92 6.81 -17.68
CA VAL A 232 -24.80 7.62 -18.19
C VAL A 232 -25.14 8.23 -19.56
N VAL A 233 -25.83 7.48 -20.42
CA VAL A 233 -26.25 7.96 -21.75
C VAL A 233 -27.45 8.90 -21.67
N ALA A 234 -28.44 8.61 -20.81
CA ALA A 234 -29.72 9.33 -20.82
C ALA A 234 -29.72 10.65 -20.05
N ILE A 235 -28.94 10.78 -18.97
CA ILE A 235 -29.02 11.92 -18.05
C ILE A 235 -27.66 12.57 -17.71
N PRO A 236 -26.74 12.79 -18.66
CA PRO A 236 -25.43 13.37 -18.37
C PRO A 236 -25.52 14.77 -17.75
N PHE A 237 -26.48 15.59 -18.19
CA PHE A 237 -26.71 16.93 -17.64
C PHE A 237 -27.05 16.90 -16.14
N VAL A 238 -27.88 15.93 -15.71
CA VAL A 238 -28.26 15.79 -14.30
C VAL A 238 -27.10 15.25 -13.47
N LEU A 239 -26.31 14.32 -14.01
CA LEU A 239 -25.12 13.80 -13.33
C LEU A 239 -24.09 14.90 -13.04
N ASN A 240 -23.93 15.87 -13.94
CA ASN A 240 -23.04 17.02 -13.75
C ASN A 240 -23.55 18.04 -12.71
N LEU A 241 -24.80 17.93 -12.27
CA LEU A 241 -25.36 18.76 -11.19
C LEU A 241 -25.14 18.16 -9.80
N ILE A 242 -24.58 16.96 -9.69
CA ILE A 242 -24.36 16.30 -8.40
C ILE A 242 -23.33 17.11 -7.60
N PRO A 243 -23.69 17.67 -6.43
CA PRO A 243 -22.74 18.42 -5.61
C PRO A 243 -21.65 17.49 -5.06
N LEU A 244 -20.40 17.93 -5.12
CA LEU A 244 -19.26 17.18 -4.56
C LEU A 244 -19.43 16.89 -3.07
N ALA A 245 -20.12 17.77 -2.33
CA ALA A 245 -20.45 17.56 -0.92
C ALA A 245 -21.32 16.32 -0.68
N SER A 246 -22.24 16.01 -1.60
CA SER A 246 -23.08 14.80 -1.51
C SER A 246 -22.24 13.53 -1.69
N LEU A 247 -21.28 13.54 -2.61
CA LEU A 247 -20.34 12.43 -2.81
C LEU A 247 -19.42 12.24 -1.60
N ALA A 248 -18.90 13.34 -1.03
CA ALA A 248 -18.09 13.28 0.19
C ALA A 248 -18.86 12.69 1.37
N ALA A 249 -20.12 13.10 1.58
CA ALA A 249 -20.97 12.54 2.63
C ALA A 249 -21.19 11.02 2.46
N ILE A 250 -21.38 10.55 1.22
CA ILE A 250 -21.48 9.12 0.89
C ILE A 250 -20.15 8.39 1.22
N LEU A 251 -19.00 8.97 0.89
CA LEU A 251 -17.71 8.37 1.20
C LEU A 251 -17.45 8.28 2.71
N PHE A 252 -17.79 9.31 3.48
CA PHE A 252 -17.66 9.28 4.94
C PHE A 252 -18.53 8.19 5.58
N ILE A 253 -19.79 8.07 5.17
CA ILE A 253 -20.68 7.06 5.76
C ILE A 253 -20.27 5.63 5.35
N VAL A 254 -19.79 5.44 4.12
CA VAL A 254 -19.25 4.14 3.68
C VAL A 254 -17.98 3.80 4.47
N GLY A 255 -17.05 4.75 4.60
CA GLY A 255 -15.85 4.59 5.42
C GLY A 255 -16.18 4.21 6.87
N TYR A 256 -17.13 4.92 7.50
CA TYR A 256 -17.59 4.63 8.85
C TYR A 256 -18.20 3.22 8.98
N LYS A 257 -19.02 2.79 8.01
CA LYS A 257 -19.61 1.45 8.02
C LYS A 257 -18.56 0.35 7.87
N LEU A 258 -17.55 0.54 7.03
CA LEU A 258 -16.47 -0.42 6.83
C LEU A 258 -15.57 -0.51 8.07
N ALA A 259 -15.15 0.64 8.60
CA ALA A 259 -14.25 0.78 9.74
C ALA A 259 -14.99 1.12 11.06
N HIS A 260 -16.11 0.43 11.33
CA HIS A 260 -16.94 0.74 12.49
C HIS A 260 -16.17 0.64 13.82
N PRO A 261 -16.26 1.63 14.74
CA PRO A 261 -15.46 1.68 15.98
C PRO A 261 -15.59 0.44 16.89
N SER A 262 -16.74 -0.24 16.86
CA SER A 262 -16.94 -1.46 17.63
C SER A 262 -15.97 -2.59 17.24
N LYS A 263 -15.51 -2.65 15.99
CA LYS A 263 -14.53 -3.65 15.53
C LYS A 263 -13.15 -3.41 16.13
N PHE A 264 -12.74 -2.14 16.23
CA PHE A 264 -11.48 -1.76 16.90
C PHE A 264 -11.51 -2.15 18.38
N LEU A 265 -12.63 -1.87 19.05
CA LEU A 265 -12.81 -2.24 20.45
C LEU A 265 -12.85 -3.77 20.63
N ALA A 266 -13.44 -4.51 19.68
CA ALA A 266 -13.45 -5.97 19.71
C ALA A 266 -12.03 -6.57 19.60
N ILE A 267 -11.19 -6.03 18.70
CA ILE A 267 -9.79 -6.46 18.56
C ILE A 267 -8.99 -6.08 19.80
N TYR A 268 -9.18 -4.88 20.35
CA TYR A 268 -8.52 -4.46 21.58
C TYR A 268 -8.81 -5.41 22.76
N LYS A 269 -10.06 -5.90 22.86
CA LYS A 269 -10.47 -6.87 23.89
C LYS A 269 -9.81 -8.25 23.75
N LEU A 270 -9.27 -8.61 22.57
CA LEU A 270 -8.51 -9.86 22.39
C LEU A 270 -7.12 -9.80 23.03
N GLY A 271 -6.62 -8.60 23.34
CA GLY A 271 -5.33 -8.38 24.00
C GLY A 271 -4.30 -7.69 23.11
N TRP A 272 -3.19 -7.30 23.73
CA TRP A 272 -2.13 -6.52 23.08
C TRP A 272 -1.42 -7.26 21.96
N ASN A 273 -1.32 -8.59 22.03
CA ASN A 273 -0.66 -9.39 21.00
C ASN A 273 -1.40 -9.37 19.66
N GLN A 274 -2.73 -9.18 19.67
CA GLN A 274 -3.56 -9.06 18.48
C GLN A 274 -3.77 -7.60 18.08
N PHE A 275 -3.91 -6.71 19.07
CA PHE A 275 -4.16 -5.29 18.82
C PHE A 275 -2.96 -4.56 18.20
N LEU A 276 -1.74 -4.87 18.63
CA LEU A 276 -0.56 -4.14 18.17
C LEU A 276 -0.24 -4.41 16.68
N PRO A 277 -0.20 -5.66 16.17
CA PRO A 277 -0.02 -5.91 14.74
C PRO A 277 -1.09 -5.25 13.87
N PHE A 278 -2.34 -5.27 14.33
CA PHE A 278 -3.45 -4.61 13.66
C PHE A 278 -3.23 -3.08 13.57
N LEU A 279 -2.87 -2.44 14.68
CA LEU A 279 -2.61 -0.99 14.72
C LEU A 279 -1.37 -0.60 13.91
N ILE A 280 -0.32 -1.41 13.92
CA ILE A 280 0.88 -1.24 13.10
C ILE A 280 0.50 -1.27 11.62
N THR A 281 -0.30 -2.23 11.21
CA THR A 281 -0.76 -2.35 9.82
C THR A 281 -1.54 -1.12 9.37
N ILE A 282 -2.49 -0.64 10.19
CA ILE A 282 -3.27 0.56 9.87
C ILE A 282 -2.38 1.79 9.77
N SER A 283 -1.52 2.01 10.77
CA SER A 283 -0.60 3.15 10.77
C SER A 283 0.33 3.10 9.55
N ALA A 284 0.88 1.92 9.24
CA ALA A 284 1.76 1.75 8.10
C ALA A 284 1.05 2.07 6.76
N ILE A 285 -0.20 1.63 6.59
CA ILE A 285 -1.00 1.99 5.40
C ILE A 285 -1.25 3.50 5.32
N LEU A 286 -1.58 4.16 6.44
CA LEU A 286 -1.89 5.60 6.48
C LEU A 286 -0.68 6.50 6.21
N PHE A 287 0.52 6.10 6.67
CA PHE A 287 1.74 6.89 6.54
C PHE A 287 2.62 6.49 5.35
N THR A 288 2.30 5.41 4.65
CA THR A 288 3.04 4.95 3.47
C THR A 288 2.08 4.73 2.30
N ASP A 289 2.04 3.52 1.76
CA ASP A 289 1.15 3.07 0.69
C ASP A 289 0.56 1.72 1.07
N LEU A 290 -0.53 1.33 0.40
CA LEU A 290 -1.23 0.08 0.70
C LEU A 290 -0.30 -1.16 0.66
N LEU A 291 0.53 -1.29 -0.38
CA LEU A 291 1.42 -2.45 -0.55
C LEU A 291 2.48 -2.53 0.56
N ARG A 292 3.17 -1.41 0.82
CA ARG A 292 4.18 -1.32 1.89
C ARG A 292 3.55 -1.53 3.26
N GLY A 293 2.39 -0.94 3.49
CA GLY A 293 1.63 -1.08 4.73
C GLY A 293 1.22 -2.52 5.02
N ILE A 294 0.70 -3.23 4.02
CA ILE A 294 0.38 -4.67 4.15
C ILE A 294 1.65 -5.49 4.42
N GLY A 295 2.76 -5.21 3.71
CA GLY A 295 4.03 -5.89 3.92
C GLY A 295 4.56 -5.73 5.35
N ILE A 296 4.59 -4.50 5.86
CA ILE A 296 4.99 -4.19 7.25
C ILE A 296 4.04 -4.89 8.24
N GLY A 297 2.73 -4.82 7.98
CA GLY A 297 1.71 -5.45 8.81
C GLY A 297 1.86 -6.97 8.90
N LEU A 298 2.19 -7.63 7.78
CA LEU A 298 2.44 -9.07 7.73
C LEU A 298 3.69 -9.46 8.50
N VAL A 299 4.80 -8.72 8.32
CA VAL A 299 6.04 -8.96 9.08
C VAL A 299 5.80 -8.79 10.59
N ALA A 300 5.11 -7.72 10.99
CA ALA A 300 4.73 -7.50 12.38
C ALA A 300 3.83 -8.63 12.91
N SER A 301 2.83 -9.04 12.14
CA SER A 301 1.91 -10.12 12.52
C SER A 301 2.65 -11.44 12.73
N ILE A 302 3.54 -11.82 11.80
CA ILE A 302 4.39 -13.01 11.93
C ILE A 302 5.25 -12.93 13.19
N PHE A 303 5.90 -11.78 13.43
CA PHE A 303 6.70 -11.59 14.64
C PHE A 303 5.89 -11.79 15.93
N PHE A 304 4.69 -11.20 16.02
CA PHE A 304 3.83 -11.34 17.20
C PHE A 304 3.27 -12.75 17.35
N ILE A 305 2.91 -13.43 16.27
CA ILE A 305 2.48 -14.83 16.28
C ILE A 305 3.61 -15.72 16.79
N LEU A 306 4.81 -15.58 16.23
CA LEU A 306 6.00 -16.32 16.65
C LEU A 306 6.29 -16.06 18.12
N LYS A 307 6.36 -14.79 18.54
CA LYS A 307 6.55 -14.41 19.95
C LYS A 307 5.48 -15.03 20.86
N SER A 308 4.21 -15.04 20.46
CA SER A 308 3.12 -15.54 21.29
C SER A 308 3.10 -17.06 21.39
N ASN A 309 3.39 -17.77 20.30
CA ASN A 309 3.49 -19.24 20.30
C ASN A 309 4.74 -19.72 21.01
N TYR A 310 5.81 -18.93 20.94
CA TYR A 310 7.09 -19.24 21.53
C TYR A 310 7.07 -19.31 23.07
N VAL A 311 6.21 -18.55 23.75
CA VAL A 311 6.23 -18.44 25.23
C VAL A 311 5.66 -19.68 25.96
N LYS A 312 5.07 -20.66 25.27
CA LYS A 312 4.46 -21.84 25.91
C LYS A 312 5.10 -23.15 25.46
N SER A 313 6.32 -23.41 25.93
CA SER A 313 7.05 -24.67 25.67
C SER A 313 6.80 -25.78 26.67
N PHE A 314 6.34 -25.45 27.88
CA PHE A 314 6.03 -26.44 28.91
C PHE A 314 4.98 -25.91 29.89
N TRP A 315 4.30 -26.84 30.56
CA TRP A 315 3.39 -26.59 31.67
C TRP A 315 3.96 -27.23 32.92
N MET A 316 4.07 -26.45 33.99
CA MET A 316 4.55 -26.92 35.29
C MET A 316 3.37 -27.13 36.24
N THR A 317 3.16 -28.36 36.69
CA THR A 317 2.20 -28.66 37.76
C THR A 317 2.95 -29.16 38.98
N THR A 318 2.70 -28.56 40.14
CA THR A 318 3.29 -29.00 41.41
C THR A 318 2.25 -29.76 42.20
N MET A 319 2.59 -30.96 42.64
CA MET A 319 1.78 -31.82 43.49
C MET A 319 2.60 -32.21 44.73
N GLU A 320 1.92 -32.64 45.79
CA GLU A 320 2.58 -33.15 46.99
C GLU A 320 2.27 -34.65 47.08
N GLU A 321 3.29 -35.49 47.05
CA GLU A 321 3.14 -36.94 47.08
C GLU A 321 4.04 -37.52 48.17
N ALA A 322 3.45 -38.25 49.13
CA ALA A 322 4.16 -38.91 50.23
C ALA A 322 5.10 -37.98 51.05
N GLY A 323 4.74 -36.71 51.22
CA GLY A 323 5.54 -35.71 51.97
C GLY A 323 6.73 -35.13 51.20
N ARG A 324 6.78 -35.33 49.88
CA ARG A 324 7.74 -34.70 48.97
C ARG A 324 7.02 -33.86 47.90
N THR A 325 7.62 -32.74 47.55
CA THR A 325 7.15 -31.90 46.44
C THR A 325 7.48 -32.57 45.11
N VAL A 326 6.46 -32.77 44.26
CA VAL A 326 6.59 -33.36 42.93
C VAL A 326 6.24 -32.31 41.88
N HIS A 327 7.23 -31.90 41.09
CA HIS A 327 7.05 -31.02 39.94
C HIS A 327 6.90 -31.86 38.67
N ARG A 328 5.78 -31.73 37.95
CA ARG A 328 5.53 -32.38 36.66
C ARG A 328 5.60 -31.36 35.53
N MET A 329 6.64 -31.43 34.72
CA MET A 329 6.91 -30.58 33.56
C MET A 329 6.39 -31.28 32.32
N THR A 330 5.21 -30.88 31.85
CA THR A 330 4.62 -31.42 30.62
C THR A 330 5.05 -30.55 29.45
N LEU A 331 5.83 -31.12 28.54
CA LEU A 331 6.37 -30.41 27.38
C LEU A 331 5.28 -30.18 26.31
N ALA A 332 5.43 -29.13 25.51
CA ALA A 332 4.60 -28.89 24.35
C ALA A 332 4.88 -29.91 23.23
N GLU A 333 4.03 -29.93 22.19
CA GLU A 333 4.19 -30.81 21.02
C GLU A 333 5.53 -30.56 20.30
N SER A 334 6.00 -29.31 20.25
CA SER A 334 7.31 -28.97 19.72
C SER A 334 8.05 -28.03 20.68
N VAL A 335 9.28 -28.41 21.05
CA VAL A 335 10.15 -27.65 21.95
C VAL A 335 11.44 -27.26 21.20
N PHE A 336 11.65 -25.97 20.97
CA PHE A 336 12.76 -25.48 20.15
C PHE A 336 13.89 -24.90 21.01
N PHE A 337 15.08 -24.75 20.42
CA PHE A 337 16.30 -24.20 21.05
C PHE A 337 16.02 -22.89 21.78
N LEU A 338 15.23 -22.02 21.14
CA LEU A 338 14.91 -20.72 21.70
C LEU A 338 14.31 -20.91 23.12
N ASN A 339 13.46 -21.93 23.36
CA ASN A 339 12.77 -22.19 24.64
C ASN A 339 13.70 -22.56 25.80
N LYS A 340 14.97 -22.82 25.54
CA LYS A 340 15.98 -23.21 26.53
C LYS A 340 16.02 -22.26 27.72
N GLY A 341 15.90 -20.95 27.50
CA GLY A 341 15.96 -19.94 28.56
C GLY A 341 14.84 -20.08 29.61
N ASP A 342 13.60 -20.23 29.16
CA ASP A 342 12.43 -20.36 30.05
C ASP A 342 12.42 -21.71 30.78
N ILE A 343 12.81 -22.78 30.08
CA ILE A 343 12.95 -24.12 30.68
C ILE A 343 14.03 -24.10 31.76
N GLN A 344 15.20 -23.51 31.46
CA GLN A 344 16.29 -23.37 32.43
C GLN A 344 15.85 -22.56 33.65
N ALA A 345 15.13 -21.46 33.45
CA ALA A 345 14.61 -20.64 34.54
C ALA A 345 13.64 -21.42 35.44
N ALA A 346 12.79 -22.29 34.88
CA ALA A 346 11.90 -23.13 35.68
C ALA A 346 12.62 -24.28 36.39
N LEU A 347 13.60 -24.91 35.75
CA LEU A 347 14.43 -25.94 36.39
C LEU A 347 15.20 -25.40 37.60
N LEU A 348 15.68 -24.15 37.51
CA LEU A 348 16.37 -23.46 38.63
C LEU A 348 15.45 -23.13 39.81
N GLN A 349 14.13 -23.15 39.64
CA GLN A 349 13.16 -22.89 40.71
C GLN A 349 12.81 -24.15 41.53
N ILE A 350 13.32 -25.33 41.13
CA ILE A 350 13.04 -26.58 41.82
C ILE A 350 13.86 -26.65 43.11
N GLU A 351 13.18 -26.93 44.22
CA GLU A 351 13.81 -27.01 45.53
C GLU A 351 14.64 -28.30 45.70
N PRO A 352 15.75 -28.28 46.46
CA PRO A 352 16.50 -29.49 46.80
C PRO A 352 15.62 -30.53 47.51
N GLY A 353 15.80 -31.81 47.18
CA GLY A 353 15.01 -32.92 47.75
C GLY A 353 13.64 -33.15 47.08
N ALA A 354 13.26 -32.33 46.10
CA ALA A 354 12.02 -32.51 45.34
C ALA A 354 12.14 -33.59 44.25
N LYS A 355 11.01 -34.04 43.72
CA LYS A 355 10.93 -34.93 42.55
C LYS A 355 10.52 -34.13 41.31
N LEU A 356 11.25 -34.26 40.21
CA LEU A 356 10.90 -33.69 38.92
C LEU A 356 10.50 -34.81 37.94
N VAL A 357 9.31 -34.71 37.36
CA VAL A 357 8.86 -35.57 36.27
C VAL A 357 8.81 -34.73 35.00
N ILE A 358 9.63 -35.04 34.01
CA ILE A 358 9.63 -34.39 32.70
C ILE A 358 8.86 -35.28 31.73
N ASP A 359 7.68 -34.84 31.34
CA ASP A 359 6.74 -35.58 30.49
C ASP A 359 6.76 -35.06 29.05
N GLY A 360 7.31 -35.87 28.15
CA GLY A 360 7.36 -35.63 26.71
C GLY A 360 6.40 -36.53 25.91
N SER A 361 5.40 -37.15 26.53
CA SER A 361 4.49 -38.10 25.86
C SER A 361 3.78 -37.53 24.63
N ASP A 362 3.40 -36.25 24.73
CA ASP A 362 2.74 -35.50 23.65
C ASP A 362 3.75 -34.74 22.76
N THR A 363 5.04 -34.84 23.03
CA THR A 363 6.09 -34.13 22.30
C THR A 363 6.53 -34.90 21.06
N VAL A 364 6.45 -34.24 19.92
CA VAL A 364 6.83 -34.74 18.60
C VAL A 364 8.27 -34.32 18.27
N HIS A 365 8.68 -33.11 18.66
CA HIS A 365 10.00 -32.57 18.32
C HIS A 365 10.64 -31.84 19.52
N ILE A 366 11.92 -32.12 19.77
CA ILE A 366 12.76 -31.41 20.75
C ILE A 366 14.10 -31.11 20.10
N ASP A 367 14.52 -29.84 20.09
CA ASP A 367 15.85 -29.47 19.62
C ASP A 367 16.94 -29.99 20.56
N GLN A 368 18.08 -30.41 19.99
CA GLN A 368 19.19 -31.02 20.72
C GLN A 368 19.66 -30.18 21.91
N ASP A 369 19.75 -28.86 21.76
CA ASP A 369 20.19 -27.95 22.81
C ASP A 369 19.32 -27.98 24.08
N VAL A 370 18.03 -28.33 23.95
CA VAL A 370 17.09 -28.48 25.06
C VAL A 370 17.23 -29.87 25.70
N ILE A 371 17.48 -30.90 24.90
CA ILE A 371 17.86 -32.23 25.39
C ILE A 371 19.12 -32.13 26.25
N ASP A 372 20.14 -31.40 25.76
CA ASP A 372 21.39 -31.16 26.47
C ASP A 372 21.15 -30.39 27.78
N LEU A 373 20.27 -29.39 27.78
CA LEU A 373 19.88 -28.69 29.01
C LEU A 373 19.29 -29.64 30.06
N PHE A 374 18.41 -30.57 29.65
CA PHE A 374 17.85 -31.56 30.58
C PHE A 374 18.91 -32.53 31.09
N ASN A 375 19.85 -32.95 30.22
CA ASN A 375 20.97 -33.83 30.60
C ASN A 375 21.91 -33.14 31.60
N ASP A 376 22.24 -31.86 31.37
CA ASP A 376 23.05 -31.05 32.28
C ASP A 376 22.34 -30.85 33.62
N PHE A 377 21.03 -30.61 33.62
CA PHE A 377 20.25 -30.49 34.84
C PHE A 377 20.22 -31.81 35.63
N GLU A 378 19.95 -32.94 34.97
CA GLU A 378 19.91 -34.26 35.62
C GLU A 378 21.26 -34.65 36.24
N THR A 379 22.37 -34.32 35.57
CA THR A 379 23.72 -34.52 36.10
C THR A 379 23.94 -33.73 37.40
N ASN A 380 23.40 -32.52 37.47
CA ASN A 380 23.51 -31.65 38.64
C ASN A 380 22.47 -31.93 39.74
N ALA A 381 21.31 -32.48 39.36
CA ALA A 381 20.18 -32.78 40.24
C ALA A 381 20.58 -33.74 41.37
N GLY A 382 21.49 -34.69 41.09
CA GLY A 382 22.03 -35.61 42.09
C GLY A 382 22.74 -34.93 43.26
N PHE A 383 23.35 -33.74 43.05
CA PHE A 383 23.99 -32.98 44.13
C PHE A 383 23.00 -32.21 45.01
N GLN A 384 21.77 -32.01 44.51
CA GLN A 384 20.70 -31.30 45.21
C GLN A 384 19.62 -32.25 45.74
N GLU A 385 19.88 -33.56 45.71
CA GLU A 385 18.93 -34.61 46.08
C GLU A 385 17.60 -34.55 45.29
N ILE A 386 17.64 -33.98 44.08
CA ILE A 386 16.47 -33.88 43.20
C ILE A 386 16.35 -35.17 42.41
N GLU A 387 15.20 -35.85 42.53
CA GLU A 387 14.92 -37.09 41.81
C GLU A 387 14.27 -36.76 40.45
N VAL A 388 14.97 -37.00 39.34
CA VAL A 388 14.47 -36.71 37.98
C VAL A 388 13.95 -37.98 37.30
N HIS A 389 12.74 -37.91 36.74
CA HIS A 389 12.11 -38.97 35.95
C HIS A 389 11.70 -38.41 34.59
N ARG A 390 12.08 -39.08 33.50
CA ARG A 390 11.68 -38.70 32.13
C ARG A 390 10.64 -39.67 31.58
N ILE A 391 9.61 -39.16 30.92
CA ILE A 391 8.57 -39.95 30.25
C ILE A 391 8.60 -39.65 28.75
N ASP A 392 8.74 -40.71 27.94
CA ASP A 392 8.67 -40.70 26.46
C ASP A 392 9.52 -39.64 25.75
N PHE A 393 10.76 -39.44 26.24
CA PHE A 393 11.72 -38.46 25.74
C PHE A 393 12.38 -38.83 24.39
N GLN A 394 12.04 -39.99 23.81
CA GLN A 394 12.67 -40.53 22.61
C GLN A 394 11.63 -40.92 21.55
N LYS A 395 11.06 -39.91 20.90
CA LYS A 395 10.64 -40.02 19.49
C LYS A 395 11.68 -39.32 18.59
N GLU A 396 12.96 -39.56 18.82
CA GLU A 396 13.96 -39.14 17.85
C GLU A 396 13.79 -39.94 16.55
N ALA A 397 13.49 -39.20 15.48
CA ALA A 397 13.89 -39.48 14.11
C ALA A 397 13.49 -40.85 13.52
N LYS A 398 12.18 -41.12 13.41
CA LYS A 398 11.74 -41.75 12.14
C LYS A 398 11.65 -40.61 11.14
N SER A 399 12.60 -40.56 10.21
CA SER A 399 12.59 -39.62 9.10
C SER A 399 11.19 -39.57 8.48
N ASP A 400 10.76 -38.40 8.02
CA ASP A 400 9.53 -38.21 7.23
C ASP A 400 9.49 -39.07 5.94
N ASP A 401 10.55 -39.84 5.69
CA ASP A 401 10.73 -40.77 4.59
C ASP A 401 10.42 -42.24 4.96
N ASP A 402 9.72 -42.53 6.07
CA ASP A 402 9.27 -43.90 6.39
C ASP A 402 8.27 -44.40 5.31
N PRO A 403 8.69 -45.28 4.37
CA PRO A 403 7.83 -45.75 3.29
C PRO A 403 6.65 -46.56 3.84
N ALA A 404 6.79 -47.12 5.06
CA ALA A 404 5.73 -47.87 5.71
C ALA A 404 4.61 -46.96 6.26
N ARG A 405 4.88 -45.68 6.52
CA ARG A 405 3.83 -44.71 6.90
C ARG A 405 3.01 -44.27 5.70
N VAL A 406 3.66 -43.97 4.57
CA VAL A 406 2.96 -43.66 3.30
C VAL A 406 2.08 -44.83 2.88
N LYS A 407 2.58 -46.06 2.99
CA LYS A 407 1.82 -47.26 2.66
C LYS A 407 0.60 -47.47 3.58
N ARG A 408 0.74 -47.24 4.89
CA ARG A 408 -0.38 -47.33 5.85
C ARG A 408 -1.44 -46.25 5.61
N LEU A 409 -1.05 -45.06 5.16
CA LEU A 409 -1.99 -43.98 4.82
C LEU A 409 -2.70 -44.24 3.48
N ALA A 410 -2.01 -44.84 2.51
CA ALA A 410 -2.60 -45.24 1.24
C ALA A 410 -3.57 -46.44 1.35
N GLU A 411 -3.41 -47.28 2.38
CA GLU A 411 -4.32 -48.40 2.67
C GLU A 411 -5.49 -48.00 3.58
N ALA A 412 -5.46 -46.81 4.18
CA ALA A 412 -6.47 -46.32 5.13
C ALA A 412 -7.44 -45.26 4.55
N GLY A 413 -7.27 -44.87 3.28
CA GLY A 413 -8.23 -44.06 2.51
C GLY A 413 -8.80 -44.89 1.36
#